data_AF-A0AA39HNW6-F1
#
_entry.id   AF-A0AA39HNW6-F1
#
_cell.length_a   1.000
_cell.length_b   1.000
_cell.length_c   1.000
_cell.angle_alpha   90.00
_cell.angle_beta   90.00
_cell.angle_gamma   90.00
#
_symmetry.space_group_name_H-M   'P 1'
#
loop_
_entity.id
_entity.type
_entity.pdbx_description
1 polymer ?
#
loop_
_entity_poly.entity_id
_entity_poly.type
_entity_poly.pdbx_seq_one_letter_code
_entity_poly.pdbx_strand_id
1 'polypeptide(L)'
;MMGSFASPAQLNLAVAIYGFLPRRRVVEKAGIWYEAGVIREKLEKGIDTSPVYVGNLNTAQGAISKNSSEGDLEALLKQMDPDDDAYLRYVKKLDPTDTKNQDHYKVLGLSKLRYKATKNDIKLAYKQKSLSHHPDKRENSEYFACIINAYNMLYLGDQKAYDSVDPTFDDEIPAAGDVNAKNFFNVLTSVFEKNARFSTSQPVPELGDDNTPRADVEHFYDFWFDFNTWREFSYLDEEDKERGEDRWERRQIEKTNKAEREKKRKAEIKRVRTLVETAYAADPRIQRFKLLDKQQKEQAKVDRRLAQQKKKEQERLAQEEEQRKREEQERLEKQKAADEKKQRELGKKALQQARKALRQAAESSKYWADCHEKQMRCMEEVERICLAADKDVLNELAAQLAGIKLYDDALDLMLNTCKKEDAAEATKSKANYTTKDVKTSWTMNENQLLIKASTTFPVGTVDRWNQMAAYINEHRADKSTKPKTEKDVIKQVKAVQNMQFKPATDQHKLGNGVIVNGTSEAPALKSEDDWSAPEQKKLEEGLKTYPSSDPARWDKIAALVGNKTKKDCLRRYKKLVEMVKSKKASG
;
A
#
# COMPACT_ATOMS: atom_id res chain seq x y z
N MET A 1 -23.79 -7.96 -43.33
CA MET A 1 -22.76 -6.90 -43.34
C MET A 1 -21.41 -7.56 -43.42
N MET A 2 -20.51 -7.16 -44.32
CA MET A 2 -19.15 -7.72 -44.35
C MET A 2 -18.32 -7.10 -43.22
N GLY A 3 -17.80 -7.95 -42.32
CA GLY A 3 -16.83 -7.54 -41.31
C GLY A 3 -15.43 -7.49 -41.89
N SER A 4 -14.71 -6.39 -41.69
CA SER A 4 -13.34 -6.21 -42.18
C SER A 4 -12.38 -7.19 -41.50
N PHE A 5 -11.56 -7.91 -42.26
CA PHE A 5 -10.51 -8.78 -41.71
C PHE A 5 -9.30 -7.93 -41.25
N ALA A 6 -8.90 -8.13 -40.00
CA ALA A 6 -7.71 -7.50 -39.41
C ALA A 6 -6.43 -7.85 -40.19
N SER A 7 -5.48 -6.91 -40.28
CA SER A 7 -4.28 -7.12 -41.08
C SER A 7 -3.29 -8.09 -40.41
N PRO A 8 -2.44 -8.81 -41.18
CA PRO A 8 -1.48 -9.78 -40.62
C PRO A 8 -0.54 -9.21 -39.54
N ALA A 9 -0.26 -7.90 -39.59
CA ALA A 9 0.57 -7.22 -38.59
C ALA A 9 -0.07 -7.20 -37.18
N GLN A 10 -1.40 -7.10 -37.08
CA GLN A 10 -2.11 -7.13 -35.80
C GLN A 10 -2.10 -8.53 -35.16
N LEU A 11 -2.13 -9.58 -35.98
CA LEU A 11 -2.00 -10.97 -35.52
C LEU A 11 -0.60 -11.27 -34.96
N ASN A 12 0.46 -10.79 -35.62
CA ASN A 12 1.84 -10.99 -35.15
C ASN A 12 2.11 -10.30 -33.80
N LEU A 13 1.56 -9.10 -33.58
CA LEU A 13 1.68 -8.40 -32.30
C LEU A 13 0.95 -9.15 -31.17
N ALA A 14 -0.21 -9.75 -31.44
CA ALA A 14 -0.93 -10.56 -30.46
C ALA A 14 -0.16 -11.85 -30.10
N VAL A 15 0.48 -12.51 -31.07
CA VAL A 15 1.32 -13.69 -30.80
C VAL A 15 2.55 -13.33 -29.95
N ALA A 16 3.17 -12.17 -30.21
CA ALA A 16 4.34 -11.70 -29.47
C ALA A 16 4.03 -11.31 -28.00
N ILE A 17 2.85 -10.75 -27.72
CA ILE A 17 2.46 -10.32 -26.36
C ILE A 17 2.05 -11.49 -25.46
N TYR A 18 1.32 -12.47 -25.99
CA TYR A 18 0.70 -13.52 -25.17
C TYR A 18 1.45 -14.86 -25.18
N GLY A 19 2.34 -15.09 -26.15
CA GLY A 19 3.09 -16.33 -26.31
C GLY A 19 2.22 -17.56 -26.59
N PHE A 20 2.87 -18.71 -26.81
CA PHE A 20 2.18 -20.00 -26.90
C PHE A 20 1.83 -20.53 -25.50
N LEU A 21 0.96 -19.82 -24.79
CA LEU A 21 0.27 -20.40 -23.64
C LEU A 21 -0.49 -21.64 -24.13
N PRO A 22 -0.31 -22.81 -23.49
CA PRO A 22 -1.04 -24.00 -23.88
C PRO A 22 -2.53 -23.71 -23.70
N ARG A 23 -3.28 -23.64 -24.80
CA ARG A 23 -4.74 -23.51 -24.76
C ARG A 23 -5.29 -24.80 -24.16
N ARG A 24 -5.36 -24.88 -22.84
CA ARG A 24 -6.36 -25.70 -22.15
C ARG A 24 -7.70 -25.23 -22.70
N ARG A 25 -8.25 -25.96 -23.67
CA ARG A 25 -9.68 -25.93 -23.92
C ARG A 25 -10.31 -26.35 -22.61
N VAL A 26 -10.91 -25.39 -21.90
CA VAL A 26 -11.89 -25.71 -20.88
C VAL A 26 -13.05 -26.33 -21.66
N VAL A 27 -13.09 -27.66 -21.68
CA VAL A 27 -14.24 -28.40 -22.18
C VAL A 27 -15.27 -28.32 -21.07
N GLU A 28 -16.03 -27.23 -21.08
CA GLU A 28 -17.23 -27.13 -20.27
C GLU A 28 -18.18 -28.26 -20.69
N LYS A 29 -18.89 -28.85 -19.72
CA LYS A 29 -20.01 -29.74 -20.07
C LYS A 29 -21.00 -28.93 -20.91
N ALA A 30 -21.61 -29.60 -21.89
CA ALA A 30 -22.69 -29.03 -22.65
C ALA A 30 -23.71 -28.36 -21.71
N GLY A 31 -23.92 -27.06 -21.86
CA GLY A 31 -24.94 -26.36 -21.07
C GLY A 31 -26.33 -26.90 -21.43
N ILE A 32 -27.29 -26.74 -20.53
CA ILE A 32 -28.69 -27.18 -20.70
C ILE A 32 -29.27 -26.76 -22.08
N TRP A 33 -28.88 -25.59 -22.58
CA TRP A 33 -29.27 -25.10 -23.91
C TRP A 33 -28.71 -25.90 -25.10
N TYR A 34 -27.47 -26.40 -25.00
CA TYR A 34 -26.88 -27.27 -26.02
C TYR A 34 -27.51 -28.66 -25.98
N GLU A 35 -27.69 -29.22 -24.78
CA GLU A 35 -28.33 -30.53 -24.59
C GLU A 35 -29.78 -30.51 -25.10
N ALA A 36 -30.56 -29.48 -24.74
CA ALA A 36 -31.91 -29.27 -25.25
C ALA A 36 -31.95 -29.02 -26.78
N GLY A 37 -30.94 -28.36 -27.34
CA GLY A 37 -30.79 -28.16 -28.78
C GLY A 37 -30.57 -29.47 -29.53
N VAL A 38 -29.65 -30.32 -29.05
CA VAL A 38 -29.37 -31.64 -29.62
C VAL A 38 -30.58 -32.58 -29.49
N ILE A 39 -31.31 -32.55 -28.37
CA ILE A 39 -32.54 -33.33 -28.19
C ILE A 39 -33.60 -32.86 -29.20
N ARG A 40 -33.81 -31.54 -29.36
CA ARG A 40 -34.76 -30.99 -30.32
C ARG A 40 -34.40 -31.37 -31.76
N GLU A 41 -33.13 -31.26 -32.15
CA GLU A 41 -32.67 -31.62 -33.50
C GLU A 41 -32.87 -33.12 -33.80
N LYS A 42 -32.68 -34.01 -32.81
CA LYS A 42 -32.95 -35.45 -32.96
C LYS A 42 -34.44 -35.77 -33.09
N LEU A 43 -35.29 -35.05 -32.36
CA LEU A 43 -36.75 -35.16 -32.46
C LEU A 43 -37.26 -34.64 -33.82
N GLU A 44 -36.78 -33.47 -34.27
CA GLU A 44 -37.11 -32.88 -35.58
C GLU A 44 -36.69 -33.79 -36.76
N LYS A 45 -35.57 -34.50 -36.61
CA LYS A 45 -35.09 -35.48 -37.61
C LYS A 45 -35.71 -36.88 -37.47
N GLY A 46 -36.59 -37.10 -36.49
CA GLY A 46 -37.22 -38.40 -36.23
C GLY A 46 -36.25 -39.51 -35.79
N ILE A 47 -35.05 -39.14 -35.32
CA ILE A 47 -33.99 -40.06 -34.88
C ILE A 47 -34.22 -40.50 -33.43
N ASP A 48 -34.82 -39.62 -32.62
CA ASP A 48 -35.28 -39.93 -31.27
C ASP A 48 -36.81 -40.01 -31.28
N THR A 49 -37.36 -41.11 -30.78
CA THR A 49 -38.81 -41.37 -30.69
C THR A 49 -39.32 -41.33 -29.24
N SER A 50 -38.47 -40.89 -28.30
CA SER A 50 -38.83 -40.76 -26.89
C SER A 50 -39.99 -39.78 -26.69
N PRO A 51 -40.97 -40.08 -25.81
CA PRO A 51 -42.12 -39.21 -25.59
C PRO A 51 -41.68 -37.87 -24.99
N VAL A 52 -41.92 -36.77 -25.72
CA VAL A 52 -41.63 -35.42 -25.25
C VAL A 52 -42.64 -35.03 -24.18
N TYR A 53 -42.16 -34.80 -22.95
CA TYR A 53 -43.00 -34.31 -21.87
C TYR A 53 -43.42 -32.85 -22.14
N VAL A 54 -44.69 -32.64 -22.50
CA VAL A 54 -45.25 -31.32 -22.86
C VAL A 54 -45.73 -30.51 -21.63
N GLY A 55 -45.42 -30.96 -20.42
CA GLY A 55 -45.78 -30.25 -19.20
C GLY A 55 -44.82 -29.09 -18.90
N ASN A 56 -45.35 -28.00 -18.34
CA ASN A 56 -44.56 -26.82 -17.98
C ASN A 56 -43.36 -27.19 -17.09
N LEU A 57 -42.16 -26.76 -17.51
CA LEU A 57 -40.96 -26.79 -16.68
C LEU A 57 -41.15 -25.84 -15.49
N ASN A 58 -41.16 -26.38 -14.28
CA ASN A 58 -41.14 -25.60 -13.05
C ASN A 58 -39.78 -24.90 -12.89
N THR A 59 -39.66 -23.67 -13.39
CA THR A 59 -38.70 -22.71 -12.85
C THR A 59 -39.00 -22.52 -11.36
N ALA A 60 -37.96 -22.48 -10.52
CA ALA A 60 -38.09 -22.37 -9.08
C ALA A 60 -38.48 -20.95 -8.63
N GLN A 61 -39.68 -20.51 -9.00
CA GLN A 61 -40.39 -19.32 -8.52
C GLN A 61 -41.87 -19.44 -8.93
N GLY A 62 -42.75 -19.80 -7.98
CA GLY A 62 -44.20 -19.71 -8.17
C GLY A 62 -44.92 -20.97 -8.70
N ALA A 63 -44.59 -22.17 -8.19
CA ALA A 63 -45.43 -23.36 -8.42
C ALA A 63 -46.71 -23.31 -7.57
N ILE A 64 -47.80 -22.74 -8.11
CA ILE A 64 -49.13 -22.84 -7.50
C ILE A 64 -49.64 -24.29 -7.63
N SER A 65 -49.52 -25.05 -6.55
CA SER A 65 -50.23 -26.32 -6.42
C SER A 65 -51.72 -26.05 -6.31
N LYS A 66 -52.52 -26.65 -7.20
CA LYS A 66 -54.00 -26.53 -7.18
C LYS A 66 -54.66 -27.10 -5.91
N ASN A 67 -53.90 -27.84 -5.10
CA ASN A 67 -54.37 -28.37 -3.80
C ASN A 67 -53.87 -27.53 -2.60
N SER A 68 -53.09 -26.46 -2.81
CA SER A 68 -52.66 -25.53 -1.75
C SER A 68 -53.70 -24.43 -1.49
N SER A 69 -54.36 -23.97 -2.57
CA SER A 69 -55.14 -22.72 -2.56
C SER A 69 -56.34 -22.68 -1.62
N GLU A 70 -56.83 -23.83 -1.16
CA GLU A 70 -57.96 -23.90 -0.21
C GLU A 70 -57.47 -23.70 1.23
N GLY A 71 -56.33 -24.29 1.59
CA GLY A 71 -55.67 -24.04 2.88
C GLY A 71 -55.11 -22.61 2.97
N ASP A 72 -54.53 -22.11 1.88
CA ASP A 72 -54.04 -20.72 1.79
C ASP A 72 -55.19 -19.70 1.95
N LEU A 73 -56.36 -19.99 1.35
CA LEU A 73 -57.55 -19.15 1.46
C LEU A 73 -58.16 -19.19 2.86
N GLU A 74 -58.24 -20.36 3.49
CA GLU A 74 -58.71 -20.52 4.88
C GLU A 74 -57.79 -19.85 5.90
N ALA A 75 -56.47 -19.88 5.65
CA ALA A 75 -55.50 -19.14 6.46
C ALA A 75 -55.65 -17.61 6.29
N LEU A 76 -55.83 -17.15 5.04
CA LEU A 76 -56.07 -15.74 4.75
C LEU A 76 -57.39 -15.23 5.38
N LEU A 77 -58.49 -15.99 5.27
CA LEU A 77 -59.79 -15.62 5.83
C LEU A 77 -59.74 -15.38 7.35
N LYS A 78 -58.89 -16.13 8.08
CA LYS A 78 -58.65 -15.90 9.52
C LYS A 78 -57.87 -14.62 9.81
N GLN A 79 -57.02 -14.19 8.89
CA GLN A 79 -56.25 -12.95 8.99
C GLN A 79 -57.04 -11.74 8.48
N MET A 80 -58.00 -11.92 7.59
CA MET A 80 -58.90 -10.86 7.11
C MET A 80 -59.74 -10.24 8.22
N ASP A 81 -60.20 -9.02 8.00
CA ASP A 81 -61.16 -8.33 8.84
C ASP A 81 -62.56 -8.93 8.62
N PRO A 82 -63.37 -9.10 9.68
CA PRO A 82 -64.71 -9.69 9.56
C PRO A 82 -65.65 -8.78 8.75
N ASP A 83 -66.51 -9.40 7.94
CA ASP A 83 -67.54 -8.73 7.13
C ASP A 83 -68.78 -8.38 7.97
N ASP A 84 -68.53 -7.77 9.12
CA ASP A 84 -69.54 -7.47 10.14
C ASP A 84 -70.27 -6.13 9.91
N ASP A 85 -71.16 -5.81 10.84
CA ASP A 85 -71.92 -4.57 10.87
C ASP A 85 -71.02 -3.31 10.89
N ALA A 86 -69.83 -3.38 11.50
CA ALA A 86 -68.89 -2.27 11.57
C ALA A 86 -68.14 -2.09 10.24
N TYR A 87 -67.74 -3.17 9.58
CA TYR A 87 -67.23 -3.14 8.20
C TYR A 87 -68.27 -2.57 7.25
N LEU A 88 -69.53 -3.04 7.32
CA LEU A 88 -70.63 -2.54 6.47
C LEU A 88 -70.91 -1.05 6.69
N ARG A 89 -70.94 -0.57 7.94
CA ARG A 89 -71.05 0.86 8.26
C ARG A 89 -69.87 1.68 7.74
N TYR A 90 -68.65 1.12 7.81
CA TYR A 90 -67.45 1.77 7.29
C TYR A 90 -67.52 1.92 5.76
N VAL A 91 -67.71 0.85 4.99
CA VAL A 91 -67.71 0.92 3.53
C VAL A 91 -68.89 1.73 2.97
N LYS A 92 -70.06 1.68 3.60
CA LYS A 92 -71.23 2.51 3.21
C LYS A 92 -71.04 4.00 3.48
N LYS A 93 -70.05 4.41 4.29
CA LYS A 93 -69.70 5.82 4.51
C LYS A 93 -68.73 6.35 3.43
N LEU A 94 -68.06 5.48 2.68
CA LEU A 94 -67.08 5.88 1.67
C LEU A 94 -67.77 6.37 0.41
N ASP A 95 -67.30 7.51 -0.11
CA ASP A 95 -67.68 8.03 -1.42
C ASP A 95 -66.79 7.37 -2.50
N PRO A 96 -67.36 6.68 -3.50
CA PRO A 96 -66.60 6.11 -4.62
C PRO A 96 -65.70 7.10 -5.37
N THR A 97 -66.07 8.39 -5.39
CA THR A 97 -65.32 9.43 -6.09
C THR A 97 -64.07 9.86 -5.31
N ASP A 98 -64.14 9.93 -3.98
CA ASP A 98 -62.99 10.19 -3.11
C ASP A 98 -62.17 8.91 -2.86
N THR A 99 -61.65 8.32 -3.93
CA THR A 99 -60.80 7.12 -3.84
C THR A 99 -59.44 7.41 -3.20
N LYS A 100 -58.92 8.64 -3.30
CA LYS A 100 -57.54 8.98 -2.90
C LYS A 100 -57.34 9.00 -1.38
N ASN A 101 -58.39 9.27 -0.60
CA ASN A 101 -58.31 9.32 0.87
C ASN A 101 -58.80 8.04 1.56
N GLN A 102 -59.11 6.98 0.80
CA GLN A 102 -59.59 5.71 1.36
C GLN A 102 -58.47 4.82 1.87
N ASP A 103 -58.79 4.06 2.93
CA ASP A 103 -57.97 2.95 3.38
C ASP A 103 -58.26 1.70 2.53
N HIS A 104 -57.50 1.52 1.44
CA HIS A 104 -57.69 0.45 0.46
C HIS A 104 -57.49 -0.94 1.06
N TYR A 105 -56.57 -1.10 2.01
CA TYR A 105 -56.38 -2.38 2.70
C TYR A 105 -57.62 -2.70 3.55
N LYS A 106 -58.14 -1.73 4.31
CA LYS A 106 -59.33 -1.92 5.14
C LYS A 106 -60.59 -2.16 4.31
N VAL A 107 -60.71 -1.52 3.14
CA VAL A 107 -61.79 -1.79 2.17
C VAL A 107 -61.74 -3.25 1.68
N LEU A 108 -60.56 -3.81 1.42
CA LEU A 108 -60.43 -5.23 1.07
C LEU A 108 -60.50 -6.18 2.28
N GLY A 109 -60.57 -5.68 3.51
CA GLY A 109 -60.53 -6.48 4.74
C GLY A 109 -59.13 -7.01 5.06
N LEU A 110 -58.08 -6.29 4.70
CA LEU A 110 -56.66 -6.61 4.90
C LEU A 110 -55.98 -5.65 5.89
N SER A 111 -56.73 -4.99 6.78
CA SER A 111 -56.16 -3.95 7.66
C SER A 111 -55.11 -4.48 8.64
N LYS A 112 -55.16 -5.78 9.00
CA LYS A 112 -54.14 -6.45 9.82
C LYS A 112 -52.85 -6.77 9.06
N LEU A 113 -52.93 -6.99 7.74
CA LEU A 113 -51.78 -7.39 6.91
C LEU A 113 -51.05 -6.18 6.31
N ARG A 114 -51.78 -5.13 5.87
CA ARG A 114 -51.18 -3.92 5.27
C ARG A 114 -50.17 -4.27 4.16
N TYR A 115 -49.05 -3.55 4.11
CA TYR A 115 -47.87 -3.77 3.27
C TYR A 115 -47.27 -5.20 3.32
N LYS A 116 -47.66 -6.04 4.30
CA LYS A 116 -47.26 -7.47 4.35
C LYS A 116 -48.15 -8.37 3.50
N ALA A 117 -49.31 -7.88 3.04
CA ALA A 117 -50.20 -8.62 2.14
C ALA A 117 -49.53 -8.83 0.78
N THR A 118 -49.43 -10.08 0.35
CA THR A 118 -48.92 -10.41 -0.98
C THR A 118 -49.94 -10.08 -2.06
N LYS A 119 -49.50 -10.00 -3.32
CA LYS A 119 -50.43 -9.85 -4.47
C LYS A 119 -51.45 -11.00 -4.54
N ASN A 120 -51.11 -12.19 -4.05
CA ASN A 120 -52.07 -13.30 -3.96
C ASN A 120 -53.14 -13.04 -2.90
N ASP A 121 -52.75 -12.53 -1.73
CA ASP A 121 -53.68 -12.20 -0.64
C ASP A 121 -54.66 -11.11 -1.08
N ILE A 122 -54.15 -10.05 -1.72
CA ILE A 122 -54.96 -8.95 -2.29
C ILE A 122 -55.97 -9.49 -3.31
N LYS A 123 -55.56 -10.44 -4.17
CA LYS A 123 -56.43 -11.06 -5.18
C LYS A 123 -57.48 -11.99 -4.58
N LEU A 124 -57.13 -12.78 -3.57
CA LEU A 124 -58.05 -13.68 -2.88
C LEU A 124 -59.06 -12.89 -2.03
N ALA A 125 -58.61 -11.86 -1.30
CA ALA A 125 -59.47 -10.95 -0.56
C ALA A 125 -60.45 -10.22 -1.49
N TYR A 126 -59.97 -9.66 -2.60
CA TYR A 126 -60.85 -9.05 -3.61
C TYR A 126 -61.87 -10.04 -4.19
N LYS A 127 -61.47 -11.30 -4.46
CA LYS A 127 -62.41 -12.35 -4.91
C LYS A 127 -63.50 -12.60 -3.87
N GLN A 128 -63.16 -12.68 -2.59
CA GLN A 128 -64.13 -12.92 -1.51
C GLN A 128 -65.07 -11.71 -1.29
N LYS A 129 -64.51 -10.50 -1.25
CA LYS A 129 -65.31 -9.26 -1.17
C LYS A 129 -66.23 -9.11 -2.39
N SER A 130 -65.74 -9.42 -3.59
CA SER A 130 -66.55 -9.42 -4.81
C SER A 130 -67.68 -10.43 -4.76
N LEU A 131 -67.43 -11.67 -4.34
CA LEU A 131 -68.47 -12.70 -4.23
C LEU A 131 -69.56 -12.35 -3.22
N SER A 132 -69.24 -11.53 -2.20
CA SER A 132 -70.11 -11.21 -1.07
C SER A 132 -70.82 -9.85 -1.20
N HIS A 133 -70.26 -8.88 -1.92
CA HIS A 133 -70.75 -7.50 -2.03
C HIS A 133 -71.09 -7.05 -3.46
N HIS A 134 -71.13 -7.96 -4.44
CA HIS A 134 -71.55 -7.63 -5.80
C HIS A 134 -72.98 -7.06 -5.82
N PRO A 135 -73.28 -5.99 -6.59
CA PRO A 135 -74.61 -5.37 -6.64
C PRO A 135 -75.72 -6.35 -7.06
N ASP A 136 -75.42 -7.35 -7.90
CA ASP A 136 -76.34 -8.43 -8.30
C ASP A 136 -76.80 -9.32 -7.12
N LYS A 137 -76.10 -9.29 -5.99
CA LYS A 137 -76.40 -10.10 -4.79
C LYS A 137 -76.82 -9.28 -3.56
N ARG A 138 -76.69 -7.96 -3.59
CA ARG A 138 -77.03 -7.07 -2.47
C ARG A 138 -77.55 -5.73 -3.00
N GLU A 139 -78.78 -5.41 -2.63
CA GLU A 139 -79.36 -4.08 -2.82
C GLU A 139 -78.54 -3.02 -2.07
N ASN A 140 -78.45 -1.80 -2.63
CA ASN A 140 -77.67 -0.66 -2.13
C ASN A 140 -76.17 -0.97 -1.92
N SER A 141 -75.51 -1.37 -3.01
CA SER A 141 -74.06 -1.67 -3.07
C SER A 141 -73.22 -0.63 -3.81
N GLU A 142 -73.54 0.67 -3.65
CA GLU A 142 -72.78 1.78 -4.26
C GLU A 142 -71.29 1.78 -3.83
N TYR A 143 -71.02 1.37 -2.60
CA TYR A 143 -69.68 1.14 -2.05
C TYR A 143 -68.89 0.02 -2.75
N PHE A 144 -69.51 -0.77 -3.64
CA PHE A 144 -68.79 -1.80 -4.41
C PHE A 144 -67.74 -1.20 -5.35
N ALA A 145 -67.97 0.02 -5.84
CA ALA A 145 -66.97 0.76 -6.60
C ALA A 145 -65.71 1.04 -5.77
N CYS A 146 -65.83 1.31 -4.47
CA CYS A 146 -64.68 1.44 -3.56
C CYS A 146 -63.87 0.13 -3.46
N ILE A 147 -64.54 -1.03 -3.46
CA ILE A 147 -63.87 -2.35 -3.44
C ILE A 147 -63.09 -2.60 -4.74
N ILE A 148 -63.66 -2.24 -5.89
CA ILE A 148 -62.96 -2.29 -7.19
C ILE A 148 -61.75 -1.35 -7.19
N ASN A 149 -61.93 -0.11 -6.74
CA ASN A 149 -60.88 0.91 -6.73
C ASN A 149 -59.72 0.54 -5.78
N ALA A 150 -60.02 -0.03 -4.61
CA ALA A 150 -59.03 -0.54 -3.67
C ALA A 150 -58.21 -1.71 -4.26
N TYR A 151 -58.86 -2.65 -4.95
CA TYR A 151 -58.16 -3.71 -5.68
C TYR A 151 -57.32 -3.17 -6.83
N ASN A 152 -57.85 -2.22 -7.61
CA ASN A 152 -57.10 -1.59 -8.69
C ASN A 152 -55.85 -0.89 -8.16
N MET A 153 -55.94 -0.14 -7.06
CA MET A 153 -54.80 0.52 -6.44
C MET A 153 -53.75 -0.47 -5.90
N LEU A 154 -54.18 -1.46 -5.12
CA LEU A 154 -53.26 -2.38 -4.44
C LEU A 154 -52.72 -3.49 -5.34
N TYR A 155 -53.47 -3.95 -6.34
CA TYR A 155 -53.07 -5.04 -7.23
C TYR A 155 -52.48 -4.55 -8.56
N LEU A 156 -53.19 -3.67 -9.29
CA LEU A 156 -52.80 -3.21 -10.63
C LEU A 156 -51.93 -1.93 -10.61
N GLY A 157 -52.15 -1.06 -9.63
CA GLY A 157 -51.43 0.20 -9.45
C GLY A 157 -50.13 0.05 -8.66
N ASP A 158 -49.52 1.20 -8.35
CA ASP A 158 -48.30 1.25 -7.55
C ASP A 158 -48.62 1.16 -6.05
N GLN A 159 -48.69 -0.10 -5.57
CA GLN A 159 -48.81 -0.43 -4.16
C GLN A 159 -47.72 0.24 -3.30
N LYS A 160 -46.50 0.44 -3.82
CA LYS A 160 -45.41 1.06 -3.06
C LYS A 160 -45.62 2.57 -2.91
N ALA A 161 -46.14 3.25 -3.92
CA ALA A 161 -46.52 4.65 -3.82
C ALA A 161 -47.60 4.85 -2.74
N TYR A 162 -48.55 3.91 -2.61
CA TYR A 162 -49.55 3.92 -1.54
C TYR A 162 -48.97 3.58 -0.17
N ASP A 163 -48.19 2.49 -0.05
CA ASP A 163 -47.54 2.05 1.22
C ASP A 163 -46.57 3.10 1.79
N SER A 164 -46.03 3.96 0.93
CA SER A 164 -45.20 5.11 1.30
C SER A 164 -45.96 6.20 2.07
N VAL A 165 -47.29 6.22 1.98
CA VAL A 165 -48.19 7.23 2.57
C VAL A 165 -49.37 6.60 3.32
N ASP A 166 -49.22 5.34 3.71
CA ASP A 166 -50.10 4.58 4.60
C ASP A 166 -50.50 5.41 5.83
N PRO A 167 -51.80 5.79 5.99
CA PRO A 167 -52.25 6.65 7.10
C PRO A 167 -52.10 6.05 8.50
N THR A 168 -51.75 4.76 8.61
CA THR A 168 -51.43 4.11 9.89
C THR A 168 -49.92 3.97 10.15
N PHE A 169 -49.08 4.46 9.24
CA PHE A 169 -47.66 4.59 9.54
C PHE A 169 -47.42 5.80 10.45
N ASP A 170 -46.72 5.54 11.54
CA ASP A 170 -46.30 6.53 12.50
C ASP A 170 -44.94 7.10 12.06
N ASP A 171 -44.97 8.29 11.46
CA ASP A 171 -43.79 8.99 10.97
C ASP A 171 -43.01 9.73 12.06
N GLU A 172 -43.54 9.85 13.28
CA GLU A 172 -42.88 10.56 14.38
C GLU A 172 -41.56 9.89 14.78
N ILE A 173 -40.57 10.72 15.12
CA ILE A 173 -39.26 10.27 15.61
C ILE A 173 -39.06 10.78 17.03
N PRO A 174 -38.53 9.95 17.97
CA PRO A 174 -38.31 10.38 19.35
C PRO A 174 -37.42 11.62 19.42
N ALA A 175 -37.77 12.61 20.25
CA ALA A 175 -36.92 13.77 20.43
C ALA A 175 -35.68 13.40 21.25
N ALA A 176 -34.59 14.16 21.08
CA ALA A 176 -33.31 13.88 21.72
C ALA A 176 -33.34 13.91 23.27
N GLY A 177 -34.38 14.50 23.88
CA GLY A 177 -34.60 14.47 25.34
C GLY A 177 -35.35 13.23 25.84
N ASP A 178 -36.11 12.54 24.97
CA ASP A 178 -36.97 11.42 25.34
C ASP A 178 -36.20 10.10 25.42
N VAL A 179 -35.09 10.00 24.68
CA VAL A 179 -34.21 8.83 24.64
C VAL A 179 -33.08 8.96 25.65
N ASN A 180 -33.00 8.02 26.58
CA ASN A 180 -31.96 7.91 27.58
C ASN A 180 -31.45 6.46 27.68
N ALA A 181 -30.35 6.24 28.39
CA ALA A 181 -29.70 4.94 28.48
C ALA A 181 -30.58 3.79 29.03
N LYS A 182 -31.68 4.08 29.75
CA LYS A 182 -32.56 3.06 30.33
C LYS A 182 -33.72 2.68 29.41
N ASN A 183 -34.20 3.60 28.57
CA ASN A 183 -35.32 3.34 27.65
C ASN A 183 -34.89 3.21 26.18
N PHE A 184 -33.60 3.42 25.87
CA PHE A 184 -33.01 3.37 24.53
C PHE A 184 -33.57 2.27 23.63
N PHE A 185 -33.37 1.00 24.02
CA PHE A 185 -33.83 -0.16 23.24
C PHE A 185 -35.36 -0.23 23.15
N ASN A 186 -36.06 -0.06 24.27
CA ASN A 186 -37.53 -0.15 24.34
C ASN A 186 -38.22 0.86 23.41
N VAL A 187 -37.67 2.07 23.28
CA VAL A 187 -38.18 3.11 22.39
C VAL A 187 -37.75 2.84 20.96
N LEU A 188 -36.44 2.72 20.71
CA LEU A 188 -35.89 2.80 19.36
C LEU A 188 -35.99 1.50 18.55
N THR A 189 -36.01 0.32 19.18
CA THR A 189 -36.14 -0.96 18.44
C THR A 189 -37.40 -0.95 17.56
N SER A 190 -38.55 -0.62 18.14
CA SER A 190 -39.82 -0.56 17.38
C SER A 190 -39.82 0.51 16.28
N VAL A 191 -39.11 1.62 16.48
CA VAL A 191 -39.00 2.70 15.48
C VAL A 191 -38.11 2.25 14.31
N PHE A 192 -36.97 1.63 14.57
CA PHE A 192 -36.11 1.10 13.51
C PHE A 192 -36.78 -0.05 12.75
N GLU A 193 -37.46 -0.99 13.42
CA GLU A 193 -38.25 -2.05 12.78
C GLU A 193 -39.35 -1.50 11.87
N LYS A 194 -40.12 -0.51 12.33
CA LYS A 194 -41.13 0.17 11.51
C LYS A 194 -40.51 0.78 10.24
N ASN A 195 -39.39 1.50 10.38
CA ASN A 195 -38.72 2.16 9.25
C ASN A 195 -37.98 1.19 8.32
N ALA A 196 -37.54 0.03 8.82
CA ALA A 196 -36.85 -1.01 8.05
C ALA A 196 -37.68 -1.51 6.85
N ARG A 197 -39.02 -1.42 6.93
CA ARG A 197 -39.94 -1.76 5.82
C ARG A 197 -39.63 -1.00 4.53
N PHE A 198 -39.12 0.23 4.65
CA PHE A 198 -38.81 1.11 3.53
C PHE A 198 -37.40 0.91 2.97
N SER A 199 -36.58 0.02 3.54
CA SER A 199 -35.24 -0.25 3.03
C SER A 199 -35.25 -0.95 1.67
N THR A 200 -34.42 -0.47 0.75
CA THR A 200 -34.12 -1.11 -0.54
C THR A 200 -33.24 -2.35 -0.38
N SER A 201 -32.35 -2.36 0.63
CA SER A 201 -31.41 -3.44 0.92
C SER A 201 -31.93 -4.33 2.04
N GLN A 202 -31.84 -5.65 1.88
CA GLN A 202 -32.29 -6.65 2.85
C GLN A 202 -31.22 -7.74 2.99
N PRO A 203 -31.02 -8.34 4.19
CA PRO A 203 -31.70 -8.03 5.46
C PRO A 203 -31.25 -6.67 6.05
N VAL A 204 -32.16 -6.02 6.79
CA VAL A 204 -31.84 -4.84 7.60
C VAL A 204 -31.24 -5.29 8.95
N PRO A 205 -30.08 -4.77 9.39
CA PRO A 205 -29.54 -5.08 10.71
C PRO A 205 -30.47 -4.61 11.84
N GLU A 206 -30.62 -5.46 12.87
CA GLU A 206 -31.38 -5.16 14.08
C GLU A 206 -30.56 -4.29 15.05
N LEU A 207 -31.24 -3.51 15.91
CA LEU A 207 -30.58 -2.63 16.89
C LEU A 207 -29.80 -3.41 17.97
N GLY A 208 -30.20 -4.66 18.23
CA GLY A 208 -29.64 -5.52 19.27
C GLY A 208 -29.99 -5.09 20.70
N ASP A 209 -29.14 -5.50 21.64
CA ASP A 209 -29.22 -5.27 23.08
C ASP A 209 -27.94 -4.60 23.63
N ASP A 210 -27.84 -4.40 24.96
CA ASP A 210 -26.66 -3.79 25.61
C ASP A 210 -25.38 -4.66 25.52
N ASN A 211 -25.52 -5.97 25.29
CA ASN A 211 -24.42 -6.92 25.19
C ASN A 211 -23.91 -7.11 23.75
N THR A 212 -24.60 -6.55 22.76
CA THR A 212 -24.32 -6.74 21.33
C THR A 212 -22.88 -6.34 21.00
N PRO A 213 -22.11 -7.20 20.28
CA PRO A 213 -20.72 -6.93 19.94
C PRO A 213 -20.52 -5.63 19.18
N ARG A 214 -19.38 -4.96 19.42
CA ARG A 214 -19.03 -3.69 18.78
C ARG A 214 -19.16 -3.73 17.25
N ALA A 215 -18.73 -4.82 16.62
CA ALA A 215 -18.77 -4.98 15.17
C ALA A 215 -20.22 -4.95 14.63
N ASP A 216 -21.16 -5.56 15.34
CA ASP A 216 -22.58 -5.61 14.94
C ASP A 216 -23.26 -4.25 15.18
N VAL A 217 -22.90 -3.55 16.27
CA VAL A 217 -23.35 -2.16 16.52
C VAL A 217 -22.79 -1.20 15.47
N GLU A 218 -21.51 -1.34 15.09
CA GLU A 218 -20.90 -0.54 14.02
C GLU A 218 -21.58 -0.85 12.66
N HIS A 219 -21.80 -2.13 12.33
CA HIS A 219 -22.51 -2.52 11.11
C HIS A 219 -23.96 -1.99 11.05
N PHE A 220 -24.68 -2.03 12.16
CA PHE A 220 -26.01 -1.42 12.28
C PHE A 220 -25.97 0.07 11.93
N TYR A 221 -25.07 0.83 12.56
CA TYR A 221 -24.99 2.28 12.31
C TYR A 221 -24.50 2.61 10.91
N ASP A 222 -23.52 1.88 10.37
CA ASP A 222 -23.05 2.06 8.98
C ASP A 222 -24.22 1.85 8.00
N PHE A 223 -25.00 0.78 8.16
CA PHE A 223 -26.20 0.52 7.34
C PHE A 223 -27.22 1.66 7.42
N TRP A 224 -27.49 2.17 8.63
CA TRP A 224 -28.51 3.19 8.85
C TRP A 224 -28.06 4.61 8.49
N PHE A 225 -26.75 4.92 8.52
CA PHE A 225 -26.21 6.17 7.98
C PHE A 225 -26.22 6.17 6.44
N ASP A 226 -26.00 5.02 5.80
CA ASP A 226 -26.10 4.82 4.35
C ASP A 226 -27.50 4.33 3.90
N PHE A 227 -28.54 4.55 4.72
CA PHE A 227 -29.88 4.02 4.51
C PHE A 227 -30.51 4.46 3.17
N ASN A 228 -30.73 3.50 2.28
CA ASN A 228 -31.33 3.74 0.97
C ASN A 228 -32.80 3.30 0.93
N THR A 229 -33.70 4.28 0.88
CA THR A 229 -35.16 4.05 0.92
C THR A 229 -35.78 3.88 -0.47
N TRP A 230 -36.71 2.93 -0.62
CA TRP A 230 -37.58 2.85 -1.79
C TRP A 230 -38.82 3.75 -1.68
N ARG A 231 -39.07 4.35 -0.50
CA ARG A 231 -40.25 5.19 -0.21
C ARG A 231 -40.32 6.37 -1.18
N GLU A 232 -41.45 6.52 -1.86
CA GLU A 232 -41.65 7.58 -2.84
C GLU A 232 -43.10 8.09 -2.83
N PHE A 233 -43.30 9.32 -3.32
CA PHE A 233 -44.45 10.13 -2.92
C PHE A 233 -45.39 10.49 -4.08
N SER A 234 -45.39 9.73 -5.19
CA SER A 234 -46.26 10.01 -6.35
C SER A 234 -47.76 9.89 -6.06
N TYR A 235 -48.14 9.10 -5.06
CA TYR A 235 -49.53 9.06 -4.59
C TYR A 235 -50.02 10.44 -4.10
N LEU A 236 -49.11 11.32 -3.66
CA LEU A 236 -49.42 12.67 -3.19
C LEU A 236 -49.15 13.76 -4.26
N ASP A 237 -49.02 13.40 -5.53
CA ASP A 237 -49.00 14.36 -6.63
C ASP A 237 -50.40 15.02 -6.72
N GLU A 238 -50.47 16.35 -6.75
CA GLU A 238 -51.74 17.09 -6.64
C GLU A 238 -52.54 17.07 -7.95
N GLU A 239 -51.85 17.27 -9.07
CA GLU A 239 -52.44 17.31 -10.41
C GLU A 239 -52.08 16.06 -11.23
N ASP A 240 -53.08 15.45 -11.87
CA ASP A 240 -52.85 14.38 -12.84
C ASP A 240 -52.30 14.96 -14.14
N LYS A 241 -51.10 14.51 -14.52
CA LYS A 241 -50.41 14.88 -15.76
C LYS A 241 -51.28 14.71 -17.01
N GLU A 242 -52.20 13.76 -17.06
CA GLU A 242 -53.06 13.57 -18.25
C GLU A 242 -54.21 14.58 -18.35
N ARG A 243 -54.44 15.43 -17.33
CA ARG A 243 -55.42 16.52 -17.39
C ARG A 243 -54.97 17.74 -18.19
N GLY A 244 -53.67 17.91 -18.43
CA GLY A 244 -53.18 19.04 -19.22
C GLY A 244 -53.68 18.98 -20.66
N GLU A 245 -54.25 20.06 -21.16
CA GLU A 245 -54.80 20.15 -22.51
C GLU A 245 -53.68 20.03 -23.55
N ASP A 246 -52.57 20.73 -23.32
CA ASP A 246 -51.43 20.80 -24.25
C ASP A 246 -50.14 20.14 -23.72
N ARG A 247 -49.16 19.96 -24.61
CA ARG A 247 -47.88 19.33 -24.27
C ARG A 247 -47.03 20.15 -23.28
N TRP A 248 -47.18 21.47 -23.25
CA TRP A 248 -46.44 22.35 -22.36
C TRP A 248 -46.99 22.28 -20.93
N GLU A 249 -48.32 22.23 -20.79
CA GLU A 249 -49.03 22.09 -19.53
C GLU A 249 -48.74 20.76 -18.86
N ARG A 250 -48.87 19.62 -19.59
CA ARG A 250 -48.49 18.29 -19.05
C ARG A 250 -47.03 18.23 -18.57
N ARG A 251 -46.15 19.06 -19.14
CA ARG A 251 -44.75 19.20 -18.70
C ARG A 251 -44.59 20.11 -17.49
N GLN A 252 -45.43 21.13 -17.31
CA GLN A 252 -45.42 21.91 -16.07
C GLN A 252 -45.98 21.08 -14.90
N ILE A 253 -47.08 20.35 -15.11
CA ILE A 253 -47.67 19.43 -14.11
C ILE A 253 -46.63 18.39 -13.64
N GLU A 254 -45.97 17.68 -14.57
CA GLU A 254 -44.91 16.73 -14.19
C GLU A 254 -43.75 17.42 -13.45
N LYS A 255 -43.44 18.68 -13.79
CA LYS A 255 -42.34 19.43 -13.18
C LYS A 255 -42.69 19.92 -11.76
N THR A 256 -43.92 20.36 -11.51
CA THR A 256 -44.40 20.72 -10.16
C THR A 256 -44.46 19.47 -9.28
N ASN A 257 -45.17 18.42 -9.73
CA ASN A 257 -45.24 17.12 -9.06
C ASN A 257 -43.85 16.56 -8.72
N LYS A 258 -42.92 16.56 -9.68
CA LYS A 258 -41.54 16.09 -9.45
C LYS A 258 -40.80 16.93 -8.40
N ALA A 259 -40.98 18.24 -8.39
CA ALA A 259 -40.38 19.11 -7.37
C ALA A 259 -40.93 18.83 -5.98
N GLU A 260 -42.23 18.55 -5.86
CA GLU A 260 -42.85 18.16 -4.59
C GLU A 260 -42.43 16.78 -4.10
N ARG A 261 -42.40 15.77 -4.98
CA ARG A 261 -41.84 14.46 -4.67
C ARG A 261 -40.41 14.57 -4.19
N GLU A 262 -39.60 15.45 -4.79
CA GLU A 262 -38.24 15.70 -4.34
C GLU A 262 -38.17 16.41 -2.98
N LYS A 263 -39.07 17.37 -2.71
CA LYS A 263 -39.22 18.01 -1.39
C LYS A 263 -39.61 16.99 -0.30
N LYS A 264 -40.61 16.14 -0.57
CA LYS A 264 -41.08 15.06 0.32
C LYS A 264 -39.96 14.01 0.55
N ARG A 265 -39.25 13.57 -0.51
CA ARG A 265 -38.07 12.68 -0.40
C ARG A 265 -36.92 13.28 0.41
N LYS A 266 -36.61 14.57 0.23
CA LYS A 266 -35.59 15.28 1.01
C LYS A 266 -35.99 15.40 2.49
N ALA A 267 -37.26 15.63 2.78
CA ALA A 267 -37.78 15.61 4.15
C ALA A 267 -37.64 14.21 4.78
N GLU A 268 -37.97 13.15 4.05
CA GLU A 268 -37.83 11.77 4.54
C GLU A 268 -36.38 11.37 4.83
N ILE A 269 -35.46 11.63 3.91
CA ILE A 269 -34.03 11.38 4.12
C ILE A 269 -33.52 12.15 5.35
N LYS A 270 -33.97 13.40 5.53
CA LYS A 270 -33.64 14.20 6.72
C LYS A 270 -34.24 13.59 8.00
N ARG A 271 -35.49 13.10 7.96
CA ARG A 271 -36.18 12.48 9.10
C ARG A 271 -35.45 11.23 9.57
N VAL A 272 -35.18 10.27 8.67
CA VAL A 272 -34.43 9.05 8.98
C VAL A 272 -33.02 9.39 9.46
N ARG A 273 -32.31 10.31 8.81
CA ARG A 273 -31.00 10.76 9.28
C ARG A 273 -31.03 11.35 10.69
N THR A 274 -32.05 12.15 11.02
CA THR A 274 -32.22 12.75 12.35
C THR A 274 -32.48 11.68 13.42
N LEU A 275 -33.28 10.65 13.10
CA LEU A 275 -33.47 9.48 13.95
C LEU A 275 -32.15 8.75 14.23
N VAL A 276 -31.34 8.49 13.20
CA VAL A 276 -30.05 7.78 13.33
C VAL A 276 -29.03 8.61 14.11
N GLU A 277 -28.92 9.91 13.83
CA GLU A 277 -28.04 10.83 14.58
C GLU A 277 -28.45 10.92 16.06
N THR A 278 -29.75 10.96 16.36
CA THR A 278 -30.29 10.98 17.73
C THR A 278 -30.02 9.67 18.46
N ALA A 279 -30.25 8.53 17.81
CA ALA A 279 -29.94 7.22 18.35
C ALA A 279 -28.43 7.07 18.64
N TYR A 280 -27.56 7.41 17.68
CA TYR A 280 -26.10 7.32 17.83
C TYR A 280 -25.53 8.21 18.94
N ALA A 281 -26.20 9.34 19.24
CA ALA A 281 -25.86 10.19 20.36
C ALA A 281 -26.29 9.57 21.71
N ALA A 282 -27.45 8.92 21.77
CA ALA A 282 -28.03 8.36 22.99
C ALA A 282 -27.56 6.92 23.33
N ASP A 283 -27.02 6.16 22.37
CA ASP A 283 -26.66 4.74 22.55
C ASP A 283 -25.57 4.54 23.65
N PRO A 284 -25.88 3.80 24.74
CA PRO A 284 -24.94 3.55 25.83
C PRO A 284 -23.66 2.81 25.41
N ARG A 285 -23.78 1.89 24.44
CA ARG A 285 -22.69 1.06 23.92
C ARG A 285 -21.71 1.93 23.14
N ILE A 286 -22.23 2.83 22.30
CA ILE A 286 -21.42 3.83 21.58
C ILE A 286 -20.66 4.74 22.56
N GLN A 287 -21.30 5.19 23.65
CA GLN A 287 -20.62 5.98 24.67
C GLN A 287 -19.53 5.16 25.40
N ARG A 288 -19.79 3.88 25.71
CA ARG A 288 -18.80 2.94 26.26
C ARG A 288 -17.62 2.73 25.32
N PHE A 289 -17.85 2.53 24.02
CA PHE A 289 -16.77 2.37 23.03
C PHE A 289 -15.93 3.65 22.90
N LYS A 290 -16.56 4.83 22.82
CA LYS A 290 -15.86 6.13 22.82
C LYS A 290 -14.99 6.33 24.06
N LEU A 291 -15.46 5.90 25.24
CA LEU A 291 -14.68 5.95 26.48
C LEU A 291 -13.49 4.98 26.46
N LEU A 292 -13.71 3.73 26.05
CA LEU A 292 -12.65 2.71 25.94
C LEU A 292 -11.57 3.12 24.92
N ASP A 293 -11.96 3.61 23.74
CA ASP A 293 -11.03 4.09 22.71
C ASP A 293 -10.20 5.29 23.22
N LYS A 294 -10.82 6.19 23.99
CA LYS A 294 -10.13 7.31 24.64
C LYS A 294 -9.12 6.83 25.69
N GLN A 295 -9.48 5.85 26.51
CA GLN A 295 -8.60 5.26 27.53
C GLN A 295 -7.42 4.52 26.88
N GLN A 296 -7.68 3.63 25.90
CA GLN A 296 -6.65 2.93 25.14
C GLN A 296 -5.68 3.89 24.45
N LYS A 297 -6.21 4.97 23.84
CA LYS A 297 -5.40 5.99 23.18
C LYS A 297 -4.54 6.80 24.16
N GLU A 298 -4.99 7.03 25.40
CA GLU A 298 -4.16 7.69 26.41
C GLU A 298 -3.10 6.73 26.98
N GLN A 299 -3.48 5.49 27.28
CA GLN A 299 -2.54 4.45 27.71
C GLN A 299 -1.42 4.25 26.67
N ALA A 300 -1.75 4.14 25.39
CA ALA A 300 -0.77 4.03 24.31
C ALA A 300 0.17 5.26 24.20
N LYS A 301 -0.27 6.47 24.59
CA LYS A 301 0.63 7.63 24.70
C LYS A 301 1.56 7.51 25.90
N VAL A 302 1.06 7.07 27.05
CA VAL A 302 1.84 6.85 28.27
C VAL A 302 2.91 5.77 28.01
N ASP A 303 2.51 4.64 27.45
CA ASP A 303 3.42 3.54 27.09
C ASP A 303 4.48 3.99 26.08
N ARG A 304 4.09 4.75 25.06
CA ARG A 304 5.04 5.32 24.09
C ARG A 304 6.01 6.30 24.74
N ARG A 305 5.57 7.14 25.68
CA ARG A 305 6.44 8.05 26.45
C ARG A 305 7.42 7.26 27.33
N LEU A 306 6.93 6.25 28.05
CA LEU A 306 7.75 5.39 28.91
C LEU A 306 8.77 4.59 28.09
N ALA A 307 8.38 4.02 26.95
CA ALA A 307 9.29 3.34 26.04
C ALA A 307 10.36 4.30 25.46
N GLN A 308 9.98 5.53 25.13
CA GLN A 308 10.95 6.54 24.67
C GLN A 308 11.90 7.00 25.78
N GLN A 309 11.43 7.12 27.03
CA GLN A 309 12.29 7.40 28.19
C GLN A 309 13.27 6.24 28.45
N LYS A 310 12.78 5.00 28.54
CA LYS A 310 13.62 3.80 28.70
C LYS A 310 14.66 3.67 27.58
N LYS A 311 14.29 3.93 26.33
CA LYS A 311 15.25 3.91 25.20
C LYS A 311 16.34 4.98 25.37
N LYS A 312 15.98 6.22 25.73
CA LYS A 312 16.97 7.30 25.98
C LYS A 312 17.90 6.98 27.15
N GLU A 313 17.37 6.36 28.21
CA GLU A 313 18.16 5.95 29.36
C GLU A 313 19.13 4.81 29.02
N GLN A 314 18.67 3.78 28.29
CA GLN A 314 19.52 2.72 27.75
C GLN A 314 20.58 3.25 26.79
N GLU A 315 20.23 4.20 25.92
CA GLU A 315 21.18 4.84 24.99
C GLU A 315 22.24 5.66 25.74
N ARG A 316 21.86 6.41 26.77
CA ARG A 316 22.81 7.11 27.65
C ARG A 316 23.74 6.14 28.38
N LEU A 317 23.19 5.08 28.99
CA LEU A 317 23.99 4.07 29.70
C LEU A 317 24.96 3.35 28.75
N ALA A 318 24.55 3.05 27.52
CA ALA A 318 25.41 2.45 26.50
C ALA A 318 26.51 3.41 26.04
N GLN A 319 26.21 4.71 25.87
CA GLN A 319 27.22 5.74 25.56
C GLN A 319 28.24 5.91 26.70
N GLU A 320 27.80 5.94 27.96
CA GLU A 320 28.67 5.98 29.14
C GLU A 320 29.56 4.72 29.23
N GLU A 321 29.03 3.54 28.93
CA GLU A 321 29.80 2.29 28.92
C GLU A 321 30.80 2.22 27.76
N GLU A 322 30.41 2.64 26.56
CA GLU A 322 31.31 2.73 25.41
C GLU A 322 32.43 3.74 25.65
N GLN A 323 32.13 4.90 26.24
CA GLN A 323 33.14 5.89 26.60
C GLN A 323 34.14 5.33 27.62
N ARG A 324 33.67 4.69 28.70
CA ARG A 324 34.56 4.02 29.68
C ARG A 324 35.47 2.98 29.03
N LYS A 325 34.94 2.16 28.12
CA LYS A 325 35.72 1.15 27.36
C LYS A 325 36.77 1.78 26.46
N ARG A 326 36.45 2.88 25.77
CA ARG A 326 37.40 3.63 24.93
C ARG A 326 38.52 4.26 25.77
N GLU A 327 38.18 4.89 26.90
CA GLU A 327 39.16 5.49 27.82
C GLU A 327 40.09 4.44 28.44
N GLU A 328 39.57 3.27 28.81
CA GLU A 328 40.38 2.15 29.30
C GLU A 328 41.31 1.59 28.22
N GLN A 329 40.79 1.40 26.99
CA GLN A 329 41.60 0.94 25.87
C GLN A 329 42.71 1.94 25.51
N GLU A 330 42.41 3.24 25.45
CA GLU A 330 43.41 4.28 25.16
C GLU A 330 44.50 4.34 26.25
N ARG A 331 44.13 4.16 27.53
CA ARG A 331 45.12 4.03 28.62
C ARG A 331 46.02 2.81 28.43
N LEU A 332 45.45 1.65 28.10
CA LEU A 332 46.22 0.42 27.90
C LEU A 332 47.14 0.51 26.67
N GLU A 333 46.69 1.13 25.58
CA GLU A 333 47.50 1.38 24.38
C GLU A 333 48.63 2.38 24.65
N LYS A 334 48.37 3.48 25.36
CA LYS A 334 49.41 4.42 25.81
C LYS A 334 50.45 3.75 26.70
N GLN A 335 50.04 2.88 27.61
CA GLN A 335 50.96 2.13 28.47
C GLN A 335 51.85 1.18 27.63
N LYS A 336 51.25 0.36 26.76
CA LYS A 336 51.98 -0.54 25.86
C LYS A 336 52.98 0.21 24.96
N ALA A 337 52.57 1.36 24.39
CA ALA A 337 53.44 2.18 23.56
C ALA A 337 54.60 2.82 24.34
N ALA A 338 54.38 3.20 25.61
CA ALA A 338 55.43 3.69 26.49
C ALA A 338 56.44 2.59 26.85
N ASP A 339 55.95 1.38 27.16
CA ASP A 339 56.78 0.21 27.46
C ASP A 339 57.57 -0.25 26.23
N GLU A 340 56.97 -0.32 25.04
CA GLU A 340 57.65 -0.65 23.80
C GLU A 340 58.74 0.38 23.47
N LYS A 341 58.45 1.69 23.61
CA LYS A 341 59.45 2.76 23.43
C LYS A 341 60.62 2.59 24.40
N LYS A 342 60.35 2.27 25.67
CA LYS A 342 61.38 2.01 26.69
C LYS A 342 62.26 0.81 26.31
N GLN A 343 61.67 -0.29 25.85
CA GLN A 343 62.42 -1.47 25.37
C GLN A 343 63.26 -1.15 24.14
N ARG A 344 62.74 -0.39 23.18
CA ARG A 344 63.48 0.02 21.97
C ARG A 344 64.68 0.91 22.28
N GLU A 345 64.56 1.84 23.24
CA GLU A 345 65.68 2.67 23.70
C GLU A 345 66.74 1.86 24.47
N LEU A 346 66.34 0.86 25.28
CA LEU A 346 67.27 -0.09 25.90
C LEU A 346 68.03 -0.92 24.85
N GLY A 347 67.32 -1.43 23.84
CA GLY A 347 67.91 -2.19 22.73
C GLY A 347 68.94 -1.39 21.93
N LYS A 348 68.66 -0.12 21.61
CA LYS A 348 69.61 0.79 20.95
C LYS A 348 70.90 0.96 21.77
N LYS A 349 70.77 1.19 23.08
CA LYS A 349 71.92 1.36 23.98
C LYS A 349 72.78 0.09 24.05
N ALA A 350 72.15 -1.07 24.16
CA ALA A 350 72.85 -2.35 24.16
C ALA A 350 73.62 -2.61 22.84
N LEU A 351 73.00 -2.32 21.69
CA LEU A 351 73.66 -2.44 20.39
C LEU A 351 74.85 -1.47 20.23
N GLN A 352 74.69 -0.22 20.68
CA GLN A 352 75.77 0.77 20.65
C GLN A 352 76.94 0.37 21.58
N GLN A 353 76.65 -0.25 22.72
CA GLN A 353 77.67 -0.78 23.64
C GLN A 353 78.43 -1.97 23.01
N ALA A 354 77.73 -2.92 22.37
CA ALA A 354 78.37 -4.05 21.66
C ALA A 354 79.29 -3.57 20.52
N ARG A 355 78.82 -2.62 19.70
CA ARG A 355 79.63 -1.95 18.66
C ARG A 355 80.87 -1.25 19.22
N LYS A 356 80.81 -0.71 20.44
CA LYS A 356 81.97 -0.10 21.10
C LYS A 356 82.95 -1.18 21.59
N ALA A 357 82.45 -2.26 22.18
CA ALA A 357 83.27 -3.37 22.66
C ALA A 357 84.09 -4.02 21.53
N LEU A 358 83.49 -4.27 20.37
CA LEU A 358 84.20 -4.83 19.21
C LEU A 358 85.34 -3.93 18.72
N ARG A 359 85.10 -2.62 18.57
CA ARG A 359 86.15 -1.65 18.20
C ARG A 359 87.29 -1.65 19.22
N GLN A 360 86.97 -1.59 20.51
CA GLN A 360 87.97 -1.59 21.57
C GLN A 360 88.80 -2.87 21.60
N ALA A 361 88.20 -4.04 21.33
CA ALA A 361 88.94 -5.31 21.20
C ALA A 361 89.96 -5.24 20.05
N ALA A 362 89.56 -4.75 18.88
CA ALA A 362 90.43 -4.58 17.72
C ALA A 362 91.55 -3.54 17.94
N GLU A 363 91.21 -2.38 18.50
CA GLU A 363 92.17 -1.32 18.87
C GLU A 363 93.22 -1.84 19.87
N SER A 364 92.79 -2.55 20.91
CA SER A 364 93.69 -3.07 21.95
C SER A 364 94.72 -4.08 21.41
N SER A 365 94.34 -4.81 20.36
CA SER A 365 95.20 -5.76 19.64
C SER A 365 95.99 -5.12 18.49
N LYS A 366 95.92 -3.78 18.34
CA LYS A 366 96.49 -3.01 17.21
C LYS A 366 96.05 -3.56 15.84
N TYR A 367 94.81 -4.05 15.74
CA TYR A 367 94.27 -4.71 14.55
C TYR A 367 95.11 -5.90 14.05
N TRP A 368 95.88 -6.54 14.95
CA TRP A 368 96.75 -7.69 14.69
C TRP A 368 97.82 -7.46 13.60
N ALA A 369 98.04 -6.21 13.18
CA ALA A 369 98.81 -5.86 11.99
C ALA A 369 100.20 -5.29 12.30
N ASP A 370 101.18 -5.65 11.47
CA ASP A 370 102.55 -5.15 11.46
C ASP A 370 102.79 -4.02 10.43
N CYS A 371 101.87 -3.85 9.47
CA CYS A 371 101.92 -2.80 8.46
C CYS A 371 100.57 -2.09 8.26
N HIS A 372 100.61 -0.87 7.69
CA HIS A 372 99.45 -0.01 7.57
C HIS A 372 98.34 -0.57 6.67
N GLU A 373 98.68 -1.25 5.56
CA GLU A 373 97.68 -1.83 4.64
C GLU A 373 96.83 -2.91 5.34
N LYS A 374 97.48 -3.80 6.09
CA LYS A 374 96.83 -4.84 6.90
C LYS A 374 95.92 -4.22 7.98
N GLN A 375 96.40 -3.18 8.67
CA GLN A 375 95.63 -2.47 9.68
C GLN A 375 94.34 -1.88 9.09
N MET A 376 94.43 -1.23 7.92
CA MET A 376 93.27 -0.64 7.24
C MET A 376 92.21 -1.69 6.86
N ARG A 377 92.61 -2.86 6.33
CA ARG A 377 91.65 -3.94 6.02
C ARG A 377 90.90 -4.45 7.25
N CYS A 378 91.60 -4.62 8.38
CA CYS A 378 90.95 -5.01 9.63
C CYS A 378 90.00 -3.92 10.17
N MET A 379 90.35 -2.63 10.02
CA MET A 379 89.45 -1.52 10.36
C MET A 379 88.17 -1.53 9.49
N GLU A 380 88.31 -1.74 8.18
CA GLU A 380 87.19 -1.81 7.24
C GLU A 380 86.23 -2.97 7.57
N GLU A 381 86.75 -4.17 7.85
CA GLU A 381 85.91 -5.31 8.24
C GLU A 381 85.25 -5.14 9.62
N VAL A 382 85.94 -4.55 10.61
CA VAL A 382 85.33 -4.22 11.92
C VAL A 382 84.16 -3.25 11.76
N GLU A 383 84.28 -2.22 10.92
CA GLU A 383 83.18 -1.28 10.66
C GLU A 383 82.05 -1.93 9.85
N ARG A 384 82.38 -2.76 8.84
CA ARG A 384 81.39 -3.52 8.06
C ARG A 384 80.53 -4.41 8.96
N ILE A 385 81.16 -5.15 9.87
CA ILE A 385 80.47 -6.00 10.84
C ILE A 385 79.70 -5.14 11.86
N CYS A 386 80.27 -4.04 12.36
CA CYS A 386 79.54 -3.11 13.22
C CYS A 386 78.25 -2.59 12.59
N LEU A 387 78.22 -2.36 11.28
CA LEU A 387 77.03 -1.89 10.57
C LEU A 387 75.99 -3.00 10.34
N ALA A 388 76.42 -4.20 9.97
CA ALA A 388 75.55 -5.32 9.60
C ALA A 388 75.02 -6.13 10.81
N ALA A 389 75.87 -6.43 11.79
CA ALA A 389 75.58 -7.41 12.83
C ALA A 389 74.76 -6.86 14.00
N ASP A 390 74.04 -7.75 14.69
CA ASP A 390 73.30 -7.44 15.92
C ASP A 390 74.18 -7.47 17.18
N LYS A 391 73.59 -7.09 18.33
CA LYS A 391 74.32 -6.95 19.60
C LYS A 391 74.96 -8.27 20.07
N ASP A 392 74.36 -9.42 19.75
CA ASP A 392 74.75 -10.70 20.32
C ASP A 392 75.91 -11.27 19.49
N VAL A 393 75.81 -11.20 18.15
CA VAL A 393 76.92 -11.49 17.23
C VAL A 393 78.13 -10.57 17.48
N LEU A 394 77.91 -9.27 17.71
CA LEU A 394 79.00 -8.31 17.97
C LEU A 394 79.74 -8.59 19.28
N ASN A 395 79.02 -8.98 20.33
CA ASN A 395 79.64 -9.35 21.61
C ASN A 395 80.38 -10.69 21.52
N GLU A 396 79.83 -11.68 20.82
CA GLU A 396 80.47 -12.97 20.58
C GLU A 396 81.78 -12.80 19.79
N LEU A 397 81.75 -12.04 18.69
CA LEU A 397 82.94 -11.75 17.89
C LEU A 397 84.00 -11.00 18.70
N ALA A 398 83.61 -10.00 19.50
CA ALA A 398 84.54 -9.27 20.36
C ALA A 398 85.23 -10.19 21.38
N ALA A 399 84.49 -11.16 21.94
CA ALA A 399 85.05 -12.14 22.87
C ALA A 399 85.99 -13.14 22.17
N GLN A 400 85.66 -13.60 20.96
CA GLN A 400 86.49 -14.53 20.19
C GLN A 400 87.79 -13.86 19.71
N LEU A 401 87.72 -12.62 19.21
CA LEU A 401 88.89 -11.85 18.76
C LEU A 401 89.88 -11.58 19.91
N ALA A 402 89.42 -11.41 21.15
CA ALA A 402 90.29 -11.15 22.30
C ALA A 402 91.30 -12.26 22.60
N GLY A 403 91.08 -13.49 22.09
CA GLY A 403 92.02 -14.60 22.22
C GLY A 403 93.05 -14.72 21.09
N ILE A 404 92.87 -14.00 19.98
CA ILE A 404 93.66 -14.16 18.76
C ILE A 404 94.92 -13.29 18.79
N LYS A 405 96.02 -13.81 18.25
CA LYS A 405 97.33 -13.13 18.19
C LYS A 405 97.89 -12.95 16.78
N LEU A 406 97.38 -13.70 15.80
CA LEU A 406 97.84 -13.66 14.42
C LEU A 406 96.87 -12.87 13.55
N TYR A 407 97.41 -12.14 12.57
CA TYR A 407 96.65 -11.32 11.63
C TYR A 407 95.65 -12.14 10.82
N ASP A 408 96.12 -13.24 10.22
CA ASP A 408 95.32 -14.03 9.28
C ASP A 408 94.14 -14.71 9.99
N ASP A 409 94.35 -15.25 11.20
CA ASP A 409 93.29 -15.84 12.03
C ASP A 409 92.20 -14.81 12.39
N ALA A 410 92.59 -13.57 12.73
CA ALA A 410 91.65 -12.51 13.08
C ALA A 410 90.86 -12.05 11.86
N LEU A 411 91.53 -11.89 10.71
CA LEU A 411 90.90 -11.51 9.45
C LEU A 411 89.94 -12.59 8.94
N ASP A 412 90.33 -13.86 8.97
CA ASP A 412 89.46 -14.96 8.57
C ASP A 412 88.25 -15.09 9.49
N LEU A 413 88.39 -14.88 10.81
CA LEU A 413 87.25 -14.85 11.71
C LEU A 413 86.27 -13.72 11.38
N MET A 414 86.78 -12.51 11.10
CA MET A 414 85.94 -11.37 10.69
C MET A 414 85.26 -11.62 9.34
N LEU A 415 86.01 -12.03 8.31
CA LEU A 415 85.48 -12.35 6.98
C LEU A 415 84.44 -13.48 7.04
N ASN A 416 84.65 -14.52 7.85
CA ASN A 416 83.70 -15.61 8.01
C ASN A 416 82.46 -15.19 8.81
N THR A 417 82.61 -14.33 9.81
CA THR A 417 81.47 -13.74 10.54
C THR A 417 80.63 -12.88 9.60
N CYS A 418 81.27 -12.02 8.81
CA CYS A 418 80.52 -11.15 7.91
C CYS A 418 79.90 -11.92 6.72
N LYS A 419 80.54 -12.99 6.19
CA LYS A 419 79.88 -13.92 5.25
C LYS A 419 78.64 -14.59 5.85
N LYS A 420 78.65 -14.93 7.15
CA LYS A 420 77.48 -15.47 7.85
C LYS A 420 76.37 -14.43 7.96
N GLU A 421 76.71 -13.19 8.31
CA GLU A 421 75.74 -12.08 8.35
C GLU A 421 75.17 -11.75 6.97
N ASP A 422 76.01 -11.69 5.92
CA ASP A 422 75.57 -11.48 4.53
C ASP A 422 74.59 -12.60 4.08
N ALA A 423 74.83 -13.85 4.49
CA ALA A 423 73.93 -14.99 4.25
C ALA A 423 72.64 -14.94 5.10
N ALA A 424 72.73 -14.47 6.35
CA ALA A 424 71.59 -14.26 7.24
C ALA A 424 70.68 -13.11 6.74
N GLU A 425 71.27 -12.04 6.21
CA GLU A 425 70.53 -10.92 5.63
C GLU A 425 69.89 -11.29 4.29
N ALA A 426 70.57 -12.10 3.47
CA ALA A 426 70.00 -12.67 2.24
C ALA A 426 68.81 -13.62 2.51
N THR A 427 68.82 -14.36 3.63
CA THR A 427 67.70 -15.23 4.02
C THR A 427 66.54 -14.44 4.66
N LYS A 428 66.82 -13.46 5.52
CA LYS A 428 65.81 -12.48 6.01
C LYS A 428 65.14 -11.73 4.85
N SER A 429 65.91 -11.34 3.82
CA SER A 429 65.40 -10.64 2.64
C SER A 429 64.46 -11.51 1.78
N LYS A 430 64.71 -12.82 1.68
CA LYS A 430 63.78 -13.77 1.03
C LYS A 430 62.51 -13.99 1.85
N ALA A 431 62.59 -14.01 3.17
CA ALA A 431 61.43 -14.15 4.05
C ALA A 431 60.51 -12.91 4.04
N ASN A 432 61.06 -11.70 3.88
CA ASN A 432 60.29 -10.45 3.84
C ASN A 432 59.51 -10.22 2.52
N TYR A 433 59.65 -11.08 1.51
CA TYR A 433 58.91 -10.95 0.25
C TYR A 433 57.50 -11.58 0.30
N THR A 434 57.23 -12.52 1.22
CA THR A 434 55.97 -13.30 1.23
C THR A 434 54.83 -12.68 2.04
N THR A 435 55.05 -11.58 2.76
CA THR A 435 53.98 -10.86 3.50
C THR A 435 54.01 -9.34 3.33
N LYS A 436 54.18 -8.85 2.10
CA LYS A 436 53.67 -7.53 1.70
C LYS A 436 52.37 -7.70 0.92
N ASP A 437 51.28 -7.29 1.54
CA ASP A 437 49.98 -7.15 0.90
C ASP A 437 50.13 -6.34 -0.39
N VAL A 438 49.90 -6.97 -1.55
CA VAL A 438 50.16 -6.37 -2.87
C VAL A 438 49.16 -5.27 -3.08
N LYS A 439 49.57 -4.04 -2.73
CA LYS A 439 48.78 -2.81 -2.85
C LYS A 439 48.24 -2.72 -4.28
N THR A 440 46.94 -2.95 -4.43
CA THR A 440 46.21 -2.99 -5.69
C THR A 440 46.46 -1.70 -6.45
N SER A 441 47.30 -1.76 -7.50
CA SER A 441 47.60 -0.61 -8.35
C SER A 441 46.37 -0.28 -9.21
N TRP A 442 46.18 1.00 -9.50
CA TRP A 442 45.10 1.52 -10.32
C TRP A 442 45.68 2.31 -11.48
N THR A 443 45.47 1.80 -12.70
CA THR A 443 45.87 2.45 -13.94
C THR A 443 44.93 3.61 -14.29
N MET A 444 45.37 4.52 -15.17
CA MET A 444 44.52 5.64 -15.63
C MET A 444 43.21 5.16 -16.28
N ASN A 445 43.27 4.06 -17.05
CA ASN A 445 42.10 3.43 -17.67
C ASN A 445 41.14 2.88 -16.59
N GLU A 446 41.62 2.15 -15.60
CA GLU A 446 40.78 1.65 -14.50
C GLU A 446 40.14 2.78 -13.68
N ASN A 447 40.81 3.93 -13.52
CA ASN A 447 40.22 5.12 -12.88
C ASN A 447 39.12 5.76 -13.75
N GLN A 448 39.26 5.78 -15.08
CA GLN A 448 38.20 6.23 -15.99
C GLN A 448 37.00 5.26 -15.97
N LEU A 449 37.25 3.95 -15.93
CA LEU A 449 36.21 2.93 -15.75
C LEU A 449 35.51 3.06 -14.39
N LEU A 450 36.25 3.41 -13.33
CA LEU A 450 35.69 3.68 -12.00
C LEU A 450 34.75 4.89 -12.01
N ILE A 451 35.14 5.99 -12.66
CA ILE A 451 34.29 7.18 -12.81
C ILE A 451 33.01 6.81 -13.59
N LYS A 452 33.15 6.12 -14.73
CA LYS A 452 32.01 5.67 -15.56
C LYS A 452 31.10 4.69 -14.81
N ALA A 453 31.64 3.77 -14.02
CA ALA A 453 30.87 2.88 -13.15
C ALA A 453 30.14 3.67 -12.05
N SER A 454 30.78 4.69 -11.46
CA SER A 454 30.17 5.48 -10.39
C SER A 454 28.98 6.33 -10.84
N THR A 455 28.94 6.74 -12.13
CA THR A 455 27.79 7.42 -12.74
C THR A 455 26.73 6.44 -13.25
N THR A 456 27.14 5.28 -13.78
CA THR A 456 26.23 4.22 -14.26
C THR A 456 25.45 3.59 -13.11
N PHE A 457 26.10 3.41 -11.95
CA PHE A 457 25.49 2.87 -10.73
C PHE A 457 25.45 3.97 -9.66
N PRO A 458 24.36 4.74 -9.50
CA PRO A 458 24.26 5.85 -8.55
C PRO A 458 24.09 5.40 -7.08
N VAL A 459 24.06 6.36 -6.14
CA VAL A 459 23.83 6.08 -4.72
C VAL A 459 22.39 5.62 -4.50
N GLY A 460 22.19 4.42 -3.97
CA GLY A 460 20.87 3.90 -3.58
C GLY A 460 20.58 2.47 -4.05
N THR A 461 21.33 1.95 -5.03
CA THR A 461 21.22 0.55 -5.47
C THR A 461 21.78 -0.40 -4.43
N VAL A 462 21.01 -1.45 -4.10
CA VAL A 462 21.53 -2.62 -3.37
C VAL A 462 22.63 -3.25 -4.22
N ASP A 463 23.73 -3.67 -3.58
CA ASP A 463 24.90 -4.31 -4.20
C ASP A 463 25.70 -3.46 -5.21
N ARG A 464 25.57 -2.12 -5.13
CA ARG A 464 26.30 -1.15 -5.98
C ARG A 464 27.79 -1.45 -6.16
N TRP A 465 28.50 -1.75 -5.07
CA TRP A 465 29.96 -1.86 -5.10
C TRP A 465 30.46 -3.12 -5.83
N ASN A 466 29.72 -4.23 -5.75
CA ASN A 466 30.03 -5.44 -6.50
C ASN A 466 29.70 -5.26 -7.99
N GLN A 467 28.61 -4.57 -8.33
CA GLN A 467 28.31 -4.20 -9.72
C GLN A 467 29.39 -3.29 -10.33
N MET A 468 29.87 -2.28 -9.58
CA MET A 468 30.99 -1.44 -10.00
C MET A 468 32.29 -2.24 -10.16
N ALA A 469 32.59 -3.17 -9.24
CA ALA A 469 33.77 -4.05 -9.32
C ALA A 469 33.71 -4.97 -10.54
N ALA A 470 32.55 -5.60 -10.81
CA ALA A 470 32.31 -6.46 -11.96
C ALA A 470 32.52 -5.69 -13.28
N TYR A 471 31.90 -4.51 -13.42
CA TYR A 471 32.05 -3.65 -14.59
C TYR A 471 33.51 -3.29 -14.89
N ILE A 472 34.28 -2.90 -13.86
CA ILE A 472 35.71 -2.58 -14.01
C ILE A 472 36.54 -3.81 -14.40
N ASN A 473 36.28 -4.98 -13.78
CA ASN A 473 37.01 -6.21 -14.07
C ASN A 473 36.71 -6.78 -15.47
N GLU A 474 35.51 -6.55 -15.99
CA GLU A 474 35.08 -6.91 -17.34
C GLU A 474 35.75 -6.02 -18.42
N HIS A 475 35.77 -4.70 -18.17
CA HIS A 475 36.16 -3.67 -19.15
C HIS A 475 37.63 -3.22 -19.07
N ARG A 476 38.39 -3.61 -18.04
CA ARG A 476 39.83 -3.32 -17.94
C ARG A 476 40.59 -3.95 -19.11
N ALA A 477 41.56 -3.20 -19.65
CA ALA A 477 42.41 -3.67 -20.75
C ALA A 477 43.32 -4.84 -20.35
N ASP A 478 43.89 -4.80 -19.14
CA ASP A 478 44.75 -5.86 -18.63
C ASP A 478 44.00 -6.79 -17.67
N LYS A 479 43.61 -7.96 -18.19
CA LYS A 479 42.92 -9.02 -17.44
C LYS A 479 43.85 -9.94 -16.67
N SER A 480 45.18 -9.84 -16.85
CA SER A 480 46.17 -10.64 -16.12
C SER A 480 46.35 -10.20 -14.65
N THR A 481 46.06 -8.93 -14.36
CA THR A 481 46.12 -8.39 -13.00
C THR A 481 45.02 -8.97 -12.10
N LYS A 482 45.27 -9.03 -10.78
CA LYS A 482 44.27 -9.47 -9.79
C LYS A 482 42.96 -8.66 -9.92
N PRO A 483 41.78 -9.30 -9.96
CA PRO A 483 40.50 -8.59 -10.06
C PRO A 483 40.29 -7.67 -8.85
N LYS A 484 39.75 -6.48 -9.09
CA LYS A 484 39.39 -5.53 -8.03
C LYS A 484 38.17 -6.06 -7.26
N THR A 485 38.20 -5.96 -5.95
CA THR A 485 37.06 -6.32 -5.08
C THR A 485 36.20 -5.09 -4.75
N GLU A 486 35.00 -5.29 -4.20
CA GLU A 486 34.18 -4.20 -3.61
C GLU A 486 35.01 -3.31 -2.66
N LYS A 487 35.89 -3.91 -1.83
CA LYS A 487 36.75 -3.18 -0.89
C LYS A 487 37.78 -2.29 -1.61
N ASP A 488 38.36 -2.76 -2.71
CA ASP A 488 39.27 -1.96 -3.54
C ASP A 488 38.55 -0.78 -4.18
N VAL A 489 37.34 -1.01 -4.71
CA VAL A 489 36.50 0.01 -5.34
C VAL A 489 36.11 1.09 -4.32
N ILE A 490 35.61 0.71 -3.13
CA ILE A 490 35.26 1.66 -2.06
C ILE A 490 36.47 2.51 -1.65
N LYS A 491 37.64 1.88 -1.50
CA LYS A 491 38.89 2.56 -1.11
C LYS A 491 39.34 3.54 -2.19
N GLN A 492 39.26 3.16 -3.47
CA GLN A 492 39.65 4.02 -4.58
C GLN A 492 38.65 5.16 -4.82
N VAL A 493 37.33 4.95 -4.71
CA VAL A 493 36.34 6.04 -4.81
C VAL A 493 36.59 7.10 -3.74
N LYS A 494 36.86 6.70 -2.49
CA LYS A 494 37.22 7.64 -1.42
C LYS A 494 38.53 8.39 -1.71
N ALA A 495 39.53 7.71 -2.27
CA ALA A 495 40.80 8.35 -2.66
C ALA A 495 40.61 9.37 -3.81
N VAL A 496 39.84 9.02 -4.84
CA VAL A 496 39.54 9.90 -5.98
C VAL A 496 38.65 11.08 -5.57
N GLN A 497 37.67 10.90 -4.69
CA GLN A 497 36.85 11.99 -4.15
C GLN A 497 37.67 13.02 -3.36
N ASN A 498 38.76 12.60 -2.73
CA ASN A 498 39.70 13.50 -2.04
C ASN A 498 40.69 14.21 -3.00
N MET A 499 40.75 13.82 -4.28
CA MET A 499 41.61 14.45 -5.31
C MET A 499 40.75 15.24 -6.32
N GLN A 500 40.36 16.45 -5.94
CA GLN A 500 39.53 17.32 -6.76
C GLN A 500 40.33 18.00 -7.88
N PHE A 501 40.35 17.40 -9.08
CA PHE A 501 40.76 18.09 -10.31
C PHE A 501 39.57 18.86 -10.91
N LYS A 502 39.73 20.17 -11.11
CA LYS A 502 38.85 20.97 -11.96
C LYS A 502 39.35 20.86 -13.41
N PRO A 503 38.54 20.44 -14.40
CA PRO A 503 38.92 20.59 -15.79
C PRO A 503 38.93 22.08 -16.16
N ALA A 504 40.02 22.53 -16.77
CA ALA A 504 40.10 23.88 -17.32
C ALA A 504 39.24 23.99 -18.59
N THR A 505 38.59 25.14 -18.75
CA THR A 505 38.02 25.57 -20.03
C THR A 505 39.13 25.72 -21.07
N ASP A 506 38.98 25.10 -22.25
CA ASP A 506 38.66 25.93 -23.42
C ASP A 506 38.08 25.15 -24.62
N GLN A 507 37.57 25.95 -25.53
CA GLN A 507 36.72 25.67 -26.69
C GLN A 507 37.21 24.59 -27.68
N HIS A 508 36.26 23.85 -28.27
CA HIS A 508 35.99 23.99 -29.72
C HIS A 508 34.58 23.50 -30.09
N LYS A 509 33.82 24.35 -30.80
CA LYS A 509 32.56 23.99 -31.48
C LYS A 509 32.82 23.80 -32.98
N LEU A 510 32.40 22.66 -33.52
CA LEU A 510 31.93 22.38 -34.88
C LEU A 510 31.11 21.07 -34.72
N GLY A 511 29.94 20.84 -35.30
CA GLY A 511 29.15 21.53 -36.31
C GLY A 511 28.40 20.45 -37.10
N ASN A 512 27.07 20.58 -37.29
CA ASN A 512 26.21 19.60 -37.99
C ASN A 512 26.79 19.16 -39.36
N GLY A 513 26.47 17.98 -39.94
CA GLY A 513 25.50 16.93 -39.55
C GLY A 513 25.28 15.95 -40.72
N VAL A 514 24.11 15.28 -40.74
CA VAL A 514 23.56 14.24 -41.66
C VAL A 514 23.74 12.82 -41.07
N ILE A 515 22.77 12.22 -40.34
CA ILE A 515 21.41 11.75 -40.73
C ILE A 515 21.53 10.68 -41.85
N VAL A 516 21.17 9.41 -41.67
CA VAL A 516 19.80 8.87 -41.54
C VAL A 516 19.76 7.59 -40.68
N ASN A 517 18.75 7.51 -39.80
CA ASN A 517 17.95 6.38 -39.28
C ASN A 517 18.37 4.94 -39.65
N GLY A 518 18.21 3.91 -38.81
CA GLY A 518 17.27 3.67 -37.70
C GLY A 518 16.74 2.22 -37.86
N THR A 519 16.12 1.53 -36.91
CA THR A 519 15.71 1.79 -35.52
C THR A 519 15.99 0.46 -34.74
N SER A 520 15.56 0.14 -33.50
CA SER A 520 14.51 0.68 -32.63
C SER A 520 14.90 0.62 -31.14
N GLU A 521 13.96 1.05 -30.31
CA GLU A 521 14.04 1.25 -28.86
C GLU A 521 13.50 0.05 -28.05
N ALA A 522 14.01 -0.09 -26.82
CA ALA A 522 13.27 -0.61 -25.67
C ALA A 522 13.59 0.28 -24.44
N PRO A 523 12.64 0.52 -23.51
CA PRO A 523 12.63 1.77 -22.74
C PRO A 523 13.47 1.73 -21.45
N ALA A 524 14.26 2.78 -21.23
CA ALA A 524 14.87 3.07 -19.94
C ALA A 524 13.84 3.62 -18.94
N LEU A 525 13.82 3.05 -17.72
CA LEU A 525 13.01 3.53 -16.59
C LEU A 525 13.39 4.96 -16.22
N LYS A 526 12.46 5.91 -16.36
CA LYS A 526 12.64 7.30 -15.93
C LYS A 526 12.46 7.42 -14.42
N SER A 527 13.38 8.15 -13.77
CA SER A 527 13.33 8.51 -12.36
C SER A 527 12.08 9.36 -12.02
N GLU A 528 11.34 8.98 -10.96
CA GLU A 528 10.04 9.56 -10.61
C GLU A 528 10.07 11.02 -10.06
N ASP A 529 11.22 11.66 -9.88
CA ASP A 529 11.32 13.01 -9.26
C ASP A 529 12.07 14.07 -10.11
N ASP A 530 12.37 13.78 -11.38
CA ASP A 530 12.95 14.77 -12.30
C ASP A 530 11.89 15.75 -12.80
N TRP A 531 11.95 16.99 -12.32
CA TRP A 531 11.10 18.11 -12.75
C TRP A 531 11.91 19.13 -13.54
N SER A 532 11.57 19.31 -14.81
CA SER A 532 12.18 20.35 -15.65
C SER A 532 11.61 21.74 -15.33
N ALA A 533 12.37 22.80 -15.65
CA ALA A 533 11.92 24.19 -15.50
C ALA A 533 10.56 24.51 -16.18
N PRO A 534 10.26 24.08 -17.42
CA PRO A 534 8.94 24.32 -18.02
C PRO A 534 7.81 23.55 -17.33
N GLU A 535 8.04 22.34 -16.82
CA GLU A 535 7.03 21.59 -16.05
C GLU A 535 6.74 22.25 -14.70
N GLN A 536 7.78 22.74 -14.02
CA GLN A 536 7.65 23.49 -12.76
C GLN A 536 6.86 24.79 -12.98
N LYS A 537 7.13 25.53 -14.06
CA LYS A 537 6.38 26.75 -14.42
C LYS A 537 4.89 26.46 -14.67
N LYS A 538 4.59 25.37 -15.40
CA LYS A 538 3.22 24.89 -15.64
C LYS A 538 2.51 24.46 -14.35
N LEU A 539 3.21 23.82 -13.42
CA LEU A 539 2.66 23.46 -12.10
C LEU A 539 2.28 24.72 -11.31
N GLU A 540 3.14 25.73 -11.28
CA GLU A 540 2.89 27.01 -10.59
C GLU A 540 1.74 27.80 -11.22
N GLU A 541 1.66 27.84 -12.55
CA GLU A 541 0.54 28.40 -13.29
C GLU A 541 -0.78 27.69 -12.95
N GLY A 542 -0.81 26.35 -13.01
CA GLY A 542 -1.98 25.56 -12.62
C GLY A 542 -2.38 25.77 -11.15
N LEU A 543 -1.42 25.89 -10.24
CA LEU A 543 -1.68 26.17 -8.81
C LEU A 543 -2.29 27.56 -8.57
N LYS A 544 -1.97 28.54 -9.42
CA LYS A 544 -2.53 29.90 -9.40
C LYS A 544 -3.92 29.97 -10.06
N THR A 545 -4.11 29.27 -11.17
CA THR A 545 -5.36 29.28 -11.95
C THR A 545 -6.47 28.45 -11.29
N TYR A 546 -6.15 27.33 -10.65
CA TYR A 546 -7.12 26.46 -10.00
C TYR A 546 -7.03 26.58 -8.47
N PRO A 547 -8.03 27.15 -7.78
CA PRO A 547 -8.02 27.34 -6.33
C PRO A 547 -8.22 26.02 -5.56
N SER A 548 -7.93 26.03 -4.26
CA SER A 548 -8.09 24.85 -3.39
C SER A 548 -9.54 24.41 -3.14
N SER A 549 -10.52 25.23 -3.52
CA SER A 549 -11.96 24.92 -3.45
C SER A 549 -12.48 24.07 -4.62
N ASP A 550 -11.70 23.91 -5.70
CA ASP A 550 -12.09 23.08 -6.86
C ASP A 550 -11.81 21.59 -6.59
N PRO A 551 -12.82 20.70 -6.53
CA PRO A 551 -12.61 19.27 -6.27
C PRO A 551 -11.76 18.57 -7.35
N ALA A 552 -11.79 19.08 -8.59
CA ALA A 552 -11.04 18.55 -9.73
C ALA A 552 -9.71 19.29 -9.97
N ARG A 553 -9.29 20.17 -9.05
CA ARG A 553 -8.06 20.99 -9.14
C ARG A 553 -6.86 20.21 -9.66
N TRP A 554 -6.55 19.08 -9.03
CA TRP A 554 -5.33 18.32 -9.30
C TRP A 554 -5.35 17.59 -10.64
N ASP A 555 -6.53 17.25 -11.14
CA ASP A 555 -6.72 16.63 -12.46
C ASP A 555 -6.48 17.67 -13.57
N LYS A 556 -7.02 18.89 -13.39
CA LYS A 556 -6.79 20.04 -14.28
C LYS A 556 -5.33 20.49 -14.29
N ILE A 557 -4.66 20.50 -13.13
CA ILE A 557 -3.22 20.79 -13.02
C ILE A 557 -2.38 19.73 -13.75
N ALA A 558 -2.67 18.44 -13.56
CA ALA A 558 -1.96 17.36 -14.23
C ALA A 558 -2.11 17.45 -15.76
N ALA A 559 -3.32 17.73 -16.26
CA ALA A 559 -3.58 17.95 -17.68
C ALA A 559 -2.77 19.12 -18.27
N LEU A 560 -2.59 20.22 -17.52
CA LEU A 560 -1.83 21.39 -17.96
C LEU A 560 -0.32 21.12 -18.00
N VAL A 561 0.21 20.33 -17.05
CA VAL A 561 1.61 19.87 -17.04
C VAL A 561 1.86 18.84 -18.16
N GLY A 562 0.88 17.97 -18.46
CA GLY A 562 0.86 17.05 -19.60
C GLY A 562 1.69 15.77 -19.41
N ASN A 563 2.94 15.91 -18.93
CA ASN A 563 3.88 14.80 -18.78
C ASN A 563 3.97 14.22 -17.35
N LYS A 564 3.12 14.68 -16.42
CA LYS A 564 3.15 14.32 -15.00
C LYS A 564 1.75 13.96 -14.51
N THR A 565 1.63 12.97 -13.63
CA THR A 565 0.33 12.54 -13.12
C THR A 565 -0.18 13.44 -12.00
N LYS A 566 -1.48 13.33 -11.66
CA LYS A 566 -2.10 13.92 -10.46
C LYS A 566 -1.26 13.68 -9.19
N LYS A 567 -0.73 12.46 -9.05
CA LYS A 567 0.08 12.01 -7.90
C LYS A 567 1.41 12.75 -7.83
N ASP A 568 2.02 13.04 -8.97
CA ASP A 568 3.33 13.70 -9.05
C ASP A 568 3.22 15.21 -8.80
N CYS A 569 2.18 15.85 -9.35
CA CYS A 569 1.85 17.24 -9.03
C CYS A 569 1.59 17.43 -7.52
N LEU A 570 0.84 16.53 -6.90
CA LEU A 570 0.60 16.50 -5.45
C LEU A 570 1.89 16.29 -4.64
N ARG A 571 2.74 15.35 -5.06
CA ARG A 571 4.04 15.05 -4.42
C ARG A 571 4.97 16.27 -4.46
N ARG A 572 5.09 16.91 -5.63
CA ARG A 572 5.90 18.10 -5.84
C ARG A 572 5.38 19.29 -5.03
N TYR A 573 4.07 19.49 -4.99
CA TYR A 573 3.44 20.53 -4.17
C TYR A 573 3.74 20.36 -2.66
N LYS A 574 3.65 19.13 -2.12
CA LYS A 574 4.00 18.87 -0.72
C LYS A 574 5.46 19.24 -0.41
N LYS A 575 6.39 18.86 -1.29
CA LYS A 575 7.82 19.20 -1.20
C LYS A 575 8.06 20.72 -1.20
N LEU A 576 7.34 21.47 -2.05
CA LEU A 576 7.39 22.94 -2.09
C LEU A 576 6.86 23.58 -0.79
N VAL A 577 5.73 23.09 -0.27
CA VAL A 577 5.16 23.57 1.01
C VAL A 577 6.11 23.31 2.18
N GLU A 578 6.78 22.16 2.22
CA GLU A 578 7.76 21.81 3.25
C GLU A 578 9.02 22.68 3.19
N MET A 579 9.55 22.95 1.98
CA MET A 579 10.68 23.89 1.81
C MET A 579 10.32 25.32 2.24
N VAL A 580 9.10 25.80 1.94
CA VAL A 580 8.63 27.12 2.39
C VAL A 580 8.46 27.17 3.91
N LYS A 581 7.93 26.12 4.54
CA LYS A 581 7.82 26.03 6.01
C LYS A 581 9.18 26.02 6.68
N SER A 582 10.13 25.24 6.16
CA SER A 582 11.50 25.17 6.68
C SER A 582 12.20 26.52 6.55
N LYS A 583 12.07 27.21 5.41
CA LYS A 583 12.65 28.54 5.20
C LYS A 583 12.05 29.63 6.11
N LYS A 584 10.80 29.46 6.56
CA LYS A 584 10.14 30.32 7.59
C LYS A 584 10.43 29.91 9.05
N ALA A 585 11.16 28.82 9.27
CA ALA A 585 11.59 28.37 10.59
C ALA A 585 13.09 28.60 10.82
N SER A 586 13.86 28.80 9.74
CA SER A 586 15.30 29.09 9.76
C SER A 586 15.64 30.59 9.60
N GLY A 587 14.64 31.47 9.61
CA GLY A 587 14.76 32.93 9.50
C GLY A 587 13.48 33.60 9.98
#